data_AF-A1XNG1-F1
#
_entry.id   AF-A1XNG1-F1
#
_cell.length_a   1.000
_cell.length_b   1.000
_cell.length_c   1.000
_cell.angle_alpha   90.00
_cell.angle_beta   90.00
_cell.angle_gamma   90.00
#
_symmetry.space_group_name_H-M   'P 1'
#
loop_
_entity.id
_entity.type
_entity.pdbx_description
1 polymer ?
#
loop_
_entity_poly.entity_id
_entity_poly.type
_entity_poly.pdbx_seq_one_letter_code
_entity_poly.pdbx_strand_id
1 'polypeptide(L)'
;VVVISHVDSGKSTTTGHLIYQCGGIDKRTIEKFEKEAAELGKGSFKYAWVLDKLKAERERGITIDIALWKFETPKYYVTVIDAPGHREF
;
A
#
# COMPACT_ATOMS: atom_id res chain seq x y z
N VAL A 1 5.80 12.31 -4.06
CA VAL A 1 6.07 11.25 -5.06
C VAL A 1 4.75 10.64 -5.44
N VAL A 2 4.47 10.50 -6.73
CA VAL A 2 3.25 9.84 -7.23
C VAL A 2 3.67 8.53 -7.89
N VAL A 3 2.97 7.44 -7.59
CA VAL A 3 3.25 6.11 -8.15
C VAL A 3 2.13 5.75 -9.13
N ILE A 4 2.50 5.50 -10.38
CA ILE A 4 1.58 5.23 -11.50
C ILE A 4 2.15 4.09 -12.34
N SER A 5 1.29 3.17 -12.77
CA SER A 5 1.60 1.98 -13.57
C SER A 5 0.30 1.21 -13.87
N HIS A 6 0.39 0.20 -14.73
CA HIS A 6 -0.74 -0.67 -15.08
C HIS A 6 -1.29 -1.47 -13.88
N VAL A 7 -2.52 -1.98 -14.03
CA VAL A 7 -3.08 -2.97 -13.07
C VAL A 7 -2.15 -4.18 -12.95
N ASP A 8 -2.14 -4.81 -11.78
CA ASP A 8 -1.30 -5.98 -11.44
C ASP A 8 0.22 -5.80 -11.52
N SER A 9 0.71 -4.57 -11.75
CA SER A 9 2.15 -4.27 -11.76
C SER A 9 2.77 -4.11 -10.35
N GLY A 10 2.01 -4.41 -9.29
CA GLY A 10 2.53 -4.39 -7.92
C GLY A 10 2.89 -3.00 -7.37
N LYS A 11 2.27 -1.93 -7.87
CA LYS A 11 2.49 -0.54 -7.44
C LYS A 11 2.38 -0.35 -5.93
N SER A 12 1.22 -0.67 -5.38
CA SER A 12 0.88 -0.46 -3.97
C SER A 12 1.70 -1.39 -3.08
N THR A 13 1.96 -2.62 -3.52
CA THR A 13 2.84 -3.58 -2.83
C THR A 13 4.27 -3.04 -2.71
N THR A 14 4.83 -2.54 -3.81
CA THR A 14 6.20 -2.00 -3.84
C THR A 14 6.31 -0.74 -3.00
N THR A 15 5.31 0.13 -3.11
CA THR A 15 5.25 1.41 -2.39
C THR A 15 5.07 1.21 -0.89
N GLY A 16 4.16 0.32 -0.47
CA GLY A 16 3.99 -0.05 0.92
C GLY A 16 5.22 -0.71 1.53
N HIS A 17 5.93 -1.53 0.74
CA HIS A 17 7.19 -2.12 1.19
C HIS A 17 8.29 -1.06 1.37
N LEU A 18 8.38 -0.08 0.46
CA LEU A 18 9.30 1.05 0.60
C LEU A 18 9.00 1.86 1.86
N ILE A 19 7.72 2.17 2.12
CA ILE A 19 7.29 2.88 3.34
C ILE A 19 7.74 2.11 4.59
N TYR A 20 7.55 0.79 4.61
CA TYR A 20 8.01 -0.07 5.71
C TYR A 20 9.53 -0.03 5.89
N GLN A 21 10.31 -0.18 4.82
CA GLN A 21 11.77 -0.14 4.89
C GLN A 21 12.30 1.21 5.37
N CYS A 22 11.60 2.30 5.05
CA CYS A 22 11.94 3.64 5.52
C CYS A 22 11.44 3.94 6.95
N GLY A 23 10.79 2.99 7.63
CA GLY A 23 10.22 3.21 8.96
C GLY A 23 8.96 4.10 8.97
N GLY A 24 8.34 4.32 7.81
CA GLY A 24 7.14 5.14 7.66
C GLY A 24 5.85 4.45 8.11
N ILE A 25 5.95 3.20 8.57
CA ILE A 25 4.88 2.45 9.25
C ILE A 25 5.51 1.56 10.31
N ASP A 26 4.83 1.40 11.44
CA ASP A 26 5.31 0.58 12.53
C ASP A 26 5.20 -0.92 12.20
N LYS A 27 6.15 -1.69 12.73
CA LYS A 27 6.25 -3.13 12.47
C LYS A 27 5.01 -3.89 12.95
N ARG A 28 4.39 -3.46 14.06
CA ARG A 28 3.20 -4.11 14.63
C ARG A 28 1.99 -3.99 13.70
N THR A 29 1.83 -2.86 13.03
CA THR A 29 0.77 -2.66 12.04
C THR A 29 0.97 -3.57 10.82
N ILE A 30 2.19 -3.70 10.32
CA ILE A 30 2.49 -4.64 9.23
C ILE A 30 2.25 -6.10 9.64
N GLU A 31 2.66 -6.50 10.85
CA GLU A 31 2.39 -7.85 11.38
C GLU A 31 0.89 -8.13 11.52
N LYS A 32 0.10 -7.11 11.89
CA LYS A 32 -1.36 -7.20 11.90
C LYS A 32 -1.91 -7.41 10.48
N PHE A 33 -1.48 -6.61 9.50
CA PHE A 33 -1.90 -6.78 8.12
C PHE A 33 -1.46 -8.11 7.52
N GLU A 34 -0.30 -8.63 7.90
CA GLU A 34 0.16 -9.96 7.49
C GLU A 34 -0.79 -11.06 7.96
N LYS A 35 -1.22 -11.02 9.22
CA LYS A 35 -2.18 -11.98 9.75
C LYS A 35 -3.54 -11.88 9.06
N GLU A 36 -4.10 -10.69 8.97
CA GLU A 36 -5.40 -10.46 8.31
C GLU A 36 -5.35 -10.84 6.82
N ALA A 37 -4.26 -10.51 6.13
CA ALA A 37 -4.11 -10.86 4.71
C ALA A 37 -3.88 -12.37 4.53
N ALA A 38 -3.17 -13.04 5.44
CA ALA A 38 -3.01 -14.50 5.42
C ALA A 38 -4.34 -15.24 5.64
N GLU A 39 -5.20 -14.75 6.55
CA GLU A 39 -6.55 -15.28 6.77
C GLU A 39 -7.42 -15.21 5.50
N LEU A 40 -7.21 -14.20 4.64
CA LEU A 40 -7.87 -14.06 3.35
C LEU A 40 -7.14 -14.76 2.19
N GLY A 41 -6.08 -15.52 2.45
CA GLY A 41 -5.27 -16.18 1.41
C GLY A 41 -4.44 -15.22 0.56
N LYS A 42 -4.26 -13.97 1.00
CA LYS A 42 -3.56 -12.88 0.30
C LYS A 42 -2.32 -12.40 1.04
N GLY A 43 -1.56 -13.28 1.68
CA GLY A 43 -0.41 -12.89 2.52
C GLY A 43 0.60 -11.93 1.85
N SER A 44 0.75 -11.98 0.52
CA SER A 44 1.59 -11.06 -0.26
C SER A 44 1.06 -9.62 -0.33
N PHE A 45 -0.20 -9.37 -0.01
CA PHE A 45 -0.88 -8.06 -0.06
C PHE A 45 -0.68 -7.22 1.19
N LYS A 46 -0.02 -7.76 2.23
CA LYS A 46 0.22 -7.06 3.50
C LYS A 46 0.81 -5.65 3.33
N TYR A 47 1.65 -5.46 2.31
CA TYR A 47 2.25 -4.17 2.00
C TYR A 47 1.30 -3.24 1.23
N ALA A 48 0.48 -3.76 0.31
CA ALA A 48 -0.51 -2.95 -0.41
C ALA A 48 -1.54 -2.34 0.57
N TRP A 49 -1.87 -3.07 1.63
CA TRP A 49 -2.83 -2.64 2.67
C TRP A 49 -2.39 -1.46 3.53
N VAL A 50 -1.13 -1.05 3.43
CA VAL A 50 -0.64 0.24 3.96
C VAL A 50 -1.38 1.40 3.29
N LEU A 51 -1.65 1.26 1.99
CA LEU A 51 -2.27 2.26 1.13
C LEU A 51 -3.75 1.95 0.90
N ASP A 52 -4.10 0.68 0.68
CA ASP A 52 -5.47 0.22 0.48
C ASP A 52 -6.25 0.19 1.80
N LYS A 53 -7.02 1.26 2.03
CA LYS A 53 -7.80 1.46 3.26
C LYS A 53 -9.25 1.00 3.12
N LEU A 54 -9.77 0.91 1.90
CA LEU A 54 -11.15 0.51 1.69
C LEU A 54 -11.28 -1.01 1.80
N LYS A 55 -12.36 -1.47 2.44
CA LYS A 55 -12.69 -2.90 2.51
C LYS A 55 -12.78 -3.52 1.10
N ALA A 56 -13.39 -2.79 0.16
CA ALA A 56 -13.53 -3.20 -1.22
C ALA A 56 -12.17 -3.37 -1.94
N GLU A 57 -11.18 -2.51 -1.64
CA GLU A 57 -9.84 -2.64 -2.20
C GLU A 57 -9.15 -3.91 -1.71
N ARG A 58 -9.25 -4.20 -0.40
CA ARG A 58 -8.66 -5.41 0.20
C ARG A 58 -9.34 -6.69 -0.28
N GLU A 59 -10.67 -6.69 -0.35
CA GLU A 59 -11.47 -7.82 -0.85
C GLU A 59 -11.20 -8.09 -2.33
N ARG A 60 -11.11 -7.06 -3.17
CA ARG A 60 -10.88 -7.21 -4.62
C ARG A 60 -9.41 -7.31 -5.01
N GLY A 61 -8.50 -6.83 -4.17
CA GLY A 61 -7.06 -6.76 -4.45
C GLY A 61 -6.69 -5.69 -5.48
N ILE A 62 -7.44 -4.59 -5.57
CA ILE A 62 -7.17 -3.48 -6.49
C ILE A 62 -7.27 -2.15 -5.74
N THR A 63 -6.45 -1.17 -6.13
CA THR A 63 -6.56 0.22 -5.67
C THR A 63 -7.72 0.90 -6.41
N ILE A 64 -8.66 1.47 -5.65
CA ILE A 64 -9.88 2.12 -6.15
C ILE A 64 -9.79 3.62 -5.92
N ASP A 65 -9.32 4.05 -4.75
CA ASP A 65 -9.20 5.46 -4.39
C ASP A 65 -7.74 5.90 -4.31
N ILE A 66 -7.50 7.20 -4.43
CA ILE A 66 -6.15 7.76 -4.32
C ILE A 66 -5.74 7.75 -2.85
N ALA A 67 -4.67 7.02 -2.52
CA ALA A 67 -4.15 6.98 -1.17
C ALA A 67 -3.03 8.01 -0.97
N LEU A 68 -3.12 8.80 0.11
CA LEU A 68 -2.06 9.68 0.56
C LEU A 68 -1.39 9.12 1.81
N TRP A 69 -0.07 8.97 1.77
CA TRP A 69 0.74 8.58 2.92
C TRP A 69 1.89 9.56 3.13
N LYS A 70 2.15 9.95 4.36
CA LYS A 70 3.24 10.86 4.73
C LYS A 70 4.19 10.15 5.68
N PHE A 71 5.48 10.23 5.40
CA PHE A 71 6.51 9.71 6.28
C PHE A 71 7.80 10.53 6.16
N GLU A 72 8.67 10.35 7.13
CA GLU A 72 9.93 11.07 7.23
C GLU A 72 11.10 10.11 7.04
N THR A 73 12.13 10.63 6.40
CA THR A 73 13.45 10.01 6.34
C THR A 73 14.43 10.96 7.02
N PRO A 74 15.68 10.54 7.32
CA PRO A 74 16.67 11.43 7.94
C PRO A 74 16.94 12.73 7.17
N LYS A 75 16.61 12.79 5.87
CA LYS A 75 16.91 13.92 4.99
C LYS A 75 15.68 14.63 4.42
N TYR A 76 14.55 13.95 4.28
CA TYR A 76 13.38 14.46 3.56
C TYR A 76 12.07 14.08 4.24
N TYR A 77 11.10 15.00 4.16
CA TYR A 77 9.68 14.75 4.38
C TYR A 77 9.06 14.27 3.07
N VAL A 78 8.48 13.07 3.06
CA VAL A 78 7.97 12.43 1.85
C VAL A 78 6.45 12.32 1.95
N THR A 79 5.75 12.79 0.93
CA THR A 79 4.34 12.45 0.69
C THR A 79 4.27 11.52 -0.52
N VAL A 80 3.69 10.35 -0.32
CA VAL A 80 3.37 9.36 -1.35
C VAL A 80 1.91 9.50 -1.73
N ILE A 81 1.66 9.47 -3.04
CA ILE A 81 0.33 9.40 -3.64
C ILE A 81 0.29 8.11 -4.46
N ASP A 82 -0.54 7.17 -4.04
CA ASP A 82 -0.80 5.93 -4.79
C ASP A 82 -2.06 6.12 -5.61
N ALA A 83 -1.96 5.84 -6.92
CA ALA A 83 -3.04 6.08 -7.87
C ALA A 83 -3.63 4.75 -8.40
N PRO A 84 -4.93 4.70 -8.72
CA PRO A 84 -5.55 3.53 -9.33
C PRO A 84 -4.87 3.10 -10.62
N GLY A 85 -4.86 1.79 -10.88
CA GLY A 85 -4.30 1.20 -12.10
C GLY A 85 -5.32 0.86 -13.18
N HIS A 86 -6.60 0.86 -12.83
CA HIS A 86 -7.69 0.51 -13.74
C HIS A 86 -8.15 1.77 -14.46
N ARG A 87 -8.52 1.66 -15.74
CA ARG A 87 -8.96 2.83 -16.55
C ARG A 87 -10.26 3.46 -16.04
N GLU A 88 -11.04 2.69 -15.28
CA GLU A 88 -12.34 3.09 -14.72
C GLU A 88 -12.21 3.94 -13.45
N PHE A 89 -11.00 4.03 -12.87
CA PHE A 89 -10.71 4.71 -11.61
C PHE A 89 -9.62 5.77 -11.79
#